data_AF-A0A843FJJ6-F1
#
_entry.id   AF-A0A843FJJ6-F1
#
_cell.length_a   1.000
_cell.length_b   1.000
_cell.length_c   1.000
_cell.angle_alpha   90.00
_cell.angle_beta   90.00
_cell.angle_gamma   90.00
#
_symmetry.space_group_name_H-M   'P 1'
#
loop_
_entity.id
_entity.type
_entity.pdbx_description
1 polymer ?
#
loop_
_entity_poly.entity_id
_entity_poly.type
_entity_poly.pdbx_seq_one_letter_code
_entity_poly.pdbx_strand_id
1 'polypeptide(L)'
;KYNAQPYKSEYCHENGIRILIGFAALTLAKYQKYIEVKMSHSSEHYMRTYLKVRKGSKATDESLKNIGYIAHCNHCLYRSEYKGLASSIPEFCPECGEKLIVAGPMWLGPVQNEEFIDSMIEIAEEKDLNQKEKVLKLLNSCKAEANAPSTFYDIHKVCRALKISAPKFDKVFDKLEEEGFIAVKTHYSPLGIKTNASNKELMDIIKELAE
;
A
#
# COMPACT_ATOMS: atom_id res chain seq x y z
N LYS A 1 -20.74 5.61 -1.78
CA LYS A 1 -20.45 5.44 -0.33
C LYS A 1 -19.22 6.23 0.10
N TYR A 2 -18.06 6.05 -0.55
CA TYR A 2 -16.80 6.70 -0.13
C TYR A 2 -16.34 7.86 -1.02
N ASN A 3 -17.14 8.27 -2.02
CA ASN A 3 -16.82 9.33 -2.99
C ASN A 3 -15.44 9.14 -3.66
N ALA A 4 -15.10 7.89 -3.97
CA ALA A 4 -13.86 7.50 -4.63
C ALA A 4 -14.14 6.40 -5.65
N GLN A 5 -13.37 6.42 -6.73
CA GLN A 5 -13.32 5.38 -7.74
C GLN A 5 -12.38 4.26 -7.26
N PRO A 6 -12.89 3.05 -6.95
CA PRO A 6 -12.05 1.92 -6.64
C PRO A 6 -11.46 1.31 -7.93
N TYR A 7 -10.36 0.59 -7.77
CA TYR A 7 -9.82 -0.27 -8.82
C TYR A 7 -9.47 -1.64 -8.24
N LYS A 8 -9.95 -2.69 -8.90
CA LYS A 8 -9.76 -4.10 -8.51
C LYS A 8 -8.44 -4.65 -9.06
N SER A 9 -7.33 -4.05 -8.62
CA SER A 9 -5.97 -4.56 -8.85
C SER A 9 -5.63 -5.70 -7.89
N GLU A 10 -4.41 -6.22 -8.01
CA GLU A 10 -3.75 -7.12 -7.06
C GLU A 10 -3.69 -6.52 -5.64
N TYR A 11 -3.53 -5.20 -5.53
CA TYR A 11 -3.52 -4.46 -4.25
C TYR A 11 -4.87 -3.82 -3.90
N CYS A 12 -5.99 -4.40 -4.36
CA CYS A 12 -7.33 -3.87 -4.10
C CYS A 12 -7.68 -3.74 -2.60
N HIS A 13 -7.13 -4.62 -1.75
CA HIS A 13 -7.32 -4.54 -0.30
C HIS A 13 -6.65 -3.30 0.30
N GLU A 14 -5.43 -3.00 -0.14
CA GLU A 14 -4.73 -1.77 0.24
C GLU A 14 -5.46 -0.53 -0.31
N ASN A 15 -5.90 -0.55 -1.57
CA ASN A 15 -6.71 0.53 -2.16
C ASN A 15 -7.96 0.80 -1.34
N GLY A 16 -8.67 -0.26 -0.90
CA GLY A 16 -9.87 -0.13 -0.09
C GLY A 16 -9.61 0.58 1.25
N ILE A 17 -8.52 0.21 1.93
CA ILE A 17 -8.08 0.88 3.17
C ILE A 17 -7.73 2.33 2.91
N ARG A 18 -6.95 2.61 1.87
CA ARG A 18 -6.56 3.99 1.52
C ARG A 18 -7.76 4.84 1.17
N ILE A 19 -8.76 4.28 0.49
CA ILE A 19 -10.04 4.96 0.21
C ILE A 19 -10.80 5.23 1.51
N LEU A 20 -10.88 4.27 2.42
CA LEU A 20 -11.54 4.45 3.72
C LEU A 20 -10.88 5.56 4.54
N ILE A 21 -9.55 5.57 4.63
CA ILE A 21 -8.77 6.60 5.33
C ILE A 21 -8.96 7.95 4.64
N GLY A 22 -8.88 7.99 3.31
CA GLY A 22 -9.05 9.21 2.52
C GLY A 22 -10.45 9.82 2.72
N PHE A 23 -11.49 8.98 2.72
CA PHE A 23 -12.85 9.40 3.01
C PHE A 23 -12.99 10.00 4.43
N ALA A 24 -12.37 9.36 5.43
CA ALA A 24 -12.37 9.87 6.81
C ALA A 24 -11.65 11.22 6.90
N ALA A 25 -10.46 11.36 6.30
CA ALA A 25 -9.70 12.60 6.25
C ALA A 25 -10.49 13.75 5.61
N LEU A 26 -11.04 13.52 4.41
CA LEU A 26 -11.82 14.52 3.69
C LEU A 26 -13.10 14.93 4.44
N THR A 27 -13.73 14.00 5.14
CA THR A 27 -14.92 14.28 5.95
C THR A 27 -14.58 15.13 7.18
N LEU A 28 -13.50 14.77 7.89
CA LEU A 28 -13.06 15.48 9.09
C LEU A 28 -12.49 16.87 8.80
N ALA A 29 -11.86 17.05 7.64
CA ALA A 29 -11.28 18.32 7.23
C ALA A 29 -12.30 19.47 7.19
N LYS A 30 -13.56 19.18 6.85
CA LYS A 30 -14.68 20.15 6.88
C LYS A 30 -14.89 20.78 8.26
N TYR A 31 -14.41 20.12 9.32
CA TYR A 31 -14.52 20.55 10.70
C TYR A 31 -13.17 20.96 11.30
N GLN A 32 -12.17 21.31 10.46
CA GLN A 32 -10.81 21.68 10.87
C GLN A 32 -10.16 20.61 11.76
N LYS A 33 -10.43 19.34 11.44
CA LYS A 33 -9.86 18.17 12.08
C LYS A 33 -9.00 17.40 11.09
N TYR A 34 -7.89 16.87 11.58
CA TYR A 34 -6.98 16.03 10.82
C TYR A 34 -6.81 14.67 11.48
N ILE A 35 -6.30 13.72 10.71
CA ILE A 35 -6.07 12.34 11.16
C ILE A 35 -4.58 12.05 11.24
N GLU A 36 -4.19 11.31 12.26
CA GLU A 36 -2.93 10.57 12.30
C GLU A 36 -3.28 9.08 12.20
N VAL A 37 -2.85 8.42 11.13
CA VAL A 37 -3.02 6.97 11.00
C VAL A 37 -2.04 6.28 11.95
N LYS A 38 -2.54 5.38 12.80
CA LYS A 38 -1.72 4.63 13.76
C LYS A 38 -1.44 3.21 13.28
N MET A 39 -2.46 2.56 12.71
CA MET A 39 -2.34 1.24 12.10
C MET A 39 -3.52 1.04 11.16
N SER A 40 -3.34 0.21 10.14
CA SER A 40 -4.44 -0.32 9.36
C SER A 40 -4.15 -1.75 8.93
N HIS A 41 -5.19 -2.55 8.72
CA HIS A 41 -5.03 -3.89 8.19
C HIS A 41 -6.28 -4.36 7.45
N SER A 42 -6.07 -5.23 6.47
CA SER A 42 -7.13 -6.04 5.88
C SER A 42 -6.95 -7.46 6.36
N SER A 43 -7.97 -8.02 7.00
CA SER A 43 -7.92 -9.38 7.53
C SER A 43 -9.23 -10.08 7.21
N GLU A 44 -9.13 -11.22 6.54
CA GLU A 44 -10.28 -11.99 6.06
C GLU A 44 -11.23 -11.12 5.21
N HIS A 45 -12.45 -10.86 5.70
CA HIS A 45 -13.49 -10.13 4.99
C HIS A 45 -13.73 -8.71 5.50
N TYR A 46 -12.85 -8.17 6.34
CA TYR A 46 -12.97 -6.79 6.82
C TYR A 46 -11.66 -5.99 6.72
N MET A 47 -11.85 -4.68 6.60
CA MET A 47 -10.78 -3.69 6.62
C MET A 47 -10.92 -2.87 7.90
N ARG A 48 -9.81 -2.60 8.59
CA ARG A 48 -9.81 -1.82 9.83
C ARG A 48 -8.69 -0.79 9.82
N THR A 49 -9.01 0.39 10.33
CA THR A 49 -8.09 1.54 10.43
C THR A 49 -8.20 2.15 11.82
N TYR A 50 -7.07 2.38 12.48
CA TYR A 50 -6.98 3.04 13.78
C TYR A 50 -6.47 4.47 13.56
N LEU A 51 -7.35 5.45 13.77
CA LEU A 51 -7.09 6.85 13.47
C LEU A 51 -7.14 7.66 14.76
N LYS A 52 -6.10 8.47 15.02
CA LYS A 52 -6.14 9.50 16.05
C LYS A 52 -6.60 10.81 15.41
N VAL A 53 -7.72 11.33 15.87
CA VAL A 53 -8.29 12.59 15.36
C VAL A 53 -7.81 13.74 16.22
N ARG A 54 -7.31 14.80 15.58
CA ARG A 54 -6.88 16.05 16.24
C ARG A 54 -7.54 17.25 15.57
N LYS A 55 -7.51 18.40 16.25
CA LYS A 55 -8.02 19.68 15.74
C LYS A 55 -6.86 20.60 15.36
N GLY A 56 -7.06 21.40 14.32
CA GLY A 56 -6.13 22.45 13.92
C GLY A 56 -6.17 22.69 12.42
N SER A 57 -6.44 23.91 11.99
CA SER A 57 -6.62 24.26 10.58
C SER A 57 -5.35 24.02 9.77
N LYS A 58 -4.20 24.55 10.20
CA LYS A 58 -2.92 24.35 9.51
C LYS A 58 -2.55 22.87 9.35
N ALA A 59 -2.72 22.08 10.42
CA ALA A 59 -2.45 20.64 10.37
C ALA A 59 -3.46 19.87 9.52
N THR A 60 -4.68 20.38 9.38
CA THR A 60 -5.68 19.85 8.44
C THR A 60 -5.24 20.04 7.01
N ASP A 61 -4.74 21.22 6.65
CA ASP A 61 -4.22 21.48 5.31
C ASP A 61 -3.02 20.58 4.98
N GLU A 62 -2.09 20.41 5.92
CA GLU A 62 -0.97 19.46 5.77
C GLU A 62 -1.45 18.01 5.61
N SER A 63 -2.42 17.59 6.42
CA SER A 63 -2.99 16.25 6.32
C SER A 63 -3.66 16.00 4.97
N LEU A 64 -4.27 17.02 4.36
CA LEU A 64 -4.92 16.91 3.05
C LEU A 64 -3.92 16.74 1.90
N LYS A 65 -2.63 17.10 2.08
CA LYS A 65 -1.58 16.82 1.07
C LYS A 65 -1.33 15.33 0.86
N ASN A 66 -1.75 14.49 1.82
CA ASN A 66 -1.71 13.03 1.69
C ASN A 66 -2.89 12.47 0.90
N ILE A 67 -3.84 13.30 0.43
CA ILE A 67 -4.91 12.85 -0.46
C ILE A 67 -4.42 12.88 -1.90
N GLY A 68 -4.74 11.85 -2.66
CA GLY A 68 -4.45 11.82 -4.08
C GLY A 68 -5.02 10.58 -4.78
N TYR A 69 -4.40 10.22 -5.88
CA TYR A 69 -4.85 9.16 -6.77
C TYR A 69 -3.72 8.20 -7.10
N ILE A 70 -4.06 6.98 -7.47
CA ILE A 70 -3.14 6.01 -8.03
C ILE A 70 -3.55 5.78 -9.48
N ALA A 71 -2.65 6.05 -10.42
CA ALA A 71 -2.81 5.63 -11.80
C ALA A 71 -2.15 4.26 -12.00
N HIS A 72 -2.81 3.35 -12.70
CA HIS A 72 -2.34 1.99 -12.93
C HIS A 72 -2.56 1.59 -14.39
N CYS A 73 -1.56 0.94 -14.99
CA CYS A 73 -1.66 0.31 -16.29
C CYS A 73 -1.93 -1.18 -16.14
N ASN A 74 -3.11 -1.64 -16.56
CA ASN A 74 -3.47 -3.06 -16.49
C ASN A 74 -2.66 -3.95 -17.46
N HIS A 75 -1.95 -3.36 -18.42
CA HIS A 75 -1.14 -4.09 -19.40
C HIS A 75 0.26 -4.40 -18.86
N CYS A 76 1.04 -3.38 -18.51
CA CYS A 76 2.42 -3.56 -18.03
C CYS A 76 2.60 -3.44 -16.52
N LEU A 77 1.51 -3.26 -15.74
CA LEU A 77 1.52 -3.08 -14.28
C LEU A 77 2.21 -1.82 -13.75
N TYR A 78 2.63 -0.92 -14.65
CA TYR A 78 3.09 0.42 -14.29
C TYR A 78 2.06 1.09 -13.38
N ARG A 79 2.55 1.76 -12.34
CA ARG A 79 1.70 2.56 -11.46
C ARG A 79 2.46 3.71 -10.86
N SER A 80 1.73 4.77 -10.54
CA SER A 80 2.29 5.96 -9.92
C SER A 80 1.25 6.69 -9.06
N GLU A 81 1.76 7.38 -8.04
CA GLU A 81 0.98 8.20 -7.12
C GLU A 81 0.91 9.65 -7.60
N TYR A 82 -0.29 10.21 -7.56
CA TYR A 82 -0.54 11.61 -7.89
C TYR A 82 -1.16 12.31 -6.68
N LYS A 83 -0.34 13.03 -5.91
CA LYS A 83 -0.75 13.77 -4.72
C LYS A 83 -1.51 15.04 -5.09
N GLY A 84 -2.57 15.34 -4.35
CA GLY A 84 -3.48 16.46 -4.57
C GLY A 84 -4.86 16.01 -5.06
N LEU A 85 -5.89 16.80 -4.77
CA LEU A 85 -7.27 16.54 -5.22
C LEU A 85 -7.50 16.86 -6.69
N ALA A 86 -6.70 17.78 -7.26
CA ALA A 86 -6.82 18.30 -8.62
C ALA A 86 -5.53 18.10 -9.42
N SER A 87 -4.87 16.96 -9.23
CA SER A 87 -3.60 16.65 -9.90
C SER A 87 -3.82 16.32 -11.37
N SER A 88 -2.90 16.76 -12.22
CA SER A 88 -2.89 16.36 -13.62
C SER A 88 -2.35 14.93 -13.72
N ILE A 89 -3.22 14.00 -14.10
CA ILE A 89 -2.90 12.58 -14.24
C ILE A 89 -2.86 12.26 -15.73
N PRO A 90 -1.76 11.69 -16.26
CA PRO A 90 -1.67 11.29 -17.66
C PRO A 90 -2.79 10.30 -18.03
N GLU A 91 -3.33 10.41 -19.24
CA GLU A 91 -4.33 9.47 -19.75
C GLU A 91 -3.68 8.14 -20.19
N PHE A 92 -2.42 8.18 -20.64
CA PHE A 92 -1.71 7.04 -21.21
C PHE A 92 -0.48 6.68 -20.40
N CYS A 93 -0.16 5.38 -20.39
CA CYS A 93 0.96 4.81 -19.67
C CYS A 93 2.28 5.27 -20.30
N PRO A 94 3.23 5.79 -19.51
CA PRO A 94 4.52 6.24 -20.04
C PRO A 94 5.42 5.09 -20.51
N GLU A 95 5.14 3.85 -20.10
CA GLU A 95 5.97 2.69 -20.43
C GLU A 95 5.48 1.91 -21.65
N CYS A 96 4.17 1.78 -21.85
CA CYS A 96 3.61 0.99 -22.95
C CYS A 96 2.54 1.69 -23.80
N GLY A 97 2.17 2.93 -23.48
CA GLY A 97 1.19 3.72 -24.24
C GLY A 97 -0.28 3.34 -24.00
N GLU A 98 -0.57 2.27 -23.26
CA GLU A 98 -1.93 1.86 -22.94
C GLU A 98 -2.64 2.82 -21.99
N LYS A 99 -3.98 2.87 -22.05
CA LYS A 99 -4.78 3.77 -21.21
C LYS A 99 -4.60 3.46 -19.71
N LEU A 100 -4.36 4.49 -18.91
CA LEU A 100 -4.25 4.37 -17.46
C LEU A 100 -5.63 4.33 -16.80
N ILE A 101 -5.74 3.47 -15.79
CA ILE A 101 -6.88 3.42 -14.88
C ILE A 101 -6.55 4.26 -13.66
N VAL A 102 -7.40 5.22 -13.32
CA VAL A 102 -7.21 6.11 -12.18
C VAL A 102 -8.13 5.71 -11.04
N ALA A 103 -7.55 5.44 -9.87
CA ALA A 103 -8.26 5.14 -8.64
C ALA A 103 -8.08 6.27 -7.61
N GLY A 104 -9.13 6.58 -6.85
CA GLY A 104 -9.13 7.62 -5.81
C GLY A 104 -10.35 8.55 -5.87
N PRO A 105 -10.35 9.65 -5.10
CA PRO A 105 -9.28 10.07 -4.19
C PRO A 105 -9.11 9.11 -3.02
N MET A 106 -7.88 8.99 -2.51
CA MET A 106 -7.52 8.11 -1.41
C MET A 106 -6.33 8.65 -0.61
N TRP A 107 -6.02 8.03 0.52
CA TRP A 107 -4.86 8.36 1.34
C TRP A 107 -3.57 7.73 0.79
N LEU A 108 -2.62 8.56 0.38
CA LEU A 108 -1.28 8.20 -0.09
C LEU A 108 -0.21 8.31 1.01
N GLY A 109 -0.55 8.87 2.17
CA GLY A 109 0.36 8.93 3.30
C GLY A 109 0.61 7.55 3.95
N PRO A 110 1.44 7.51 5.01
CA PRO A 110 1.67 6.30 5.79
C PRO A 110 0.36 5.74 6.35
N VAL A 111 0.26 4.41 6.34
CA VAL A 111 -0.90 3.66 6.85
C VAL A 111 -0.58 2.79 8.07
N GLN A 112 0.68 2.80 8.47
CA GLN A 112 1.23 2.16 9.66
C GLN A 112 2.12 3.18 10.37
N ASN A 113 2.15 3.13 11.69
CA ASN A 113 3.09 3.89 12.50
C ASN A 113 3.94 2.89 13.30
N GLU A 114 5.22 2.79 12.96
CA GLU A 114 6.14 1.78 13.52
C GLU A 114 6.19 1.84 15.05
N GLU A 115 6.45 3.03 15.62
CA GLU A 115 6.52 3.25 17.08
C GLU A 115 5.24 2.79 17.80
N PHE A 116 4.06 3.11 17.24
CA PHE A 116 2.79 2.71 17.82
C PHE A 116 2.56 1.20 17.75
N ILE A 117 2.93 0.58 16.63
CA ILE A 117 2.80 -0.87 16.43
C ILE A 117 3.78 -1.60 17.36
N ASP A 118 4.97 -1.06 17.60
CA ASP A 118 5.95 -1.61 18.53
C ASP A 118 5.42 -1.65 19.95
N SER A 119 4.86 -0.54 20.44
CA SER A 119 4.19 -0.53 21.74
C SER A 119 3.02 -1.53 21.80
N MET A 120 2.31 -1.77 20.69
CA MET A 120 1.26 -2.79 20.65
C MET A 120 1.81 -4.21 20.74
N ILE A 121 2.98 -4.48 20.13
CA ILE A 121 3.64 -5.78 20.18
C ILE A 121 4.06 -6.08 21.62
N GLU A 122 4.76 -5.15 22.28
CA GLU A 122 5.19 -5.29 23.68
C GLU A 122 4.00 -5.61 24.61
N ILE A 123 2.91 -4.86 24.48
CA ILE A 123 1.69 -5.10 25.28
C ILE A 123 1.06 -6.46 24.95
N ALA A 124 1.06 -6.87 23.68
CA ALA A 124 0.49 -8.15 23.26
C ALA A 124 1.31 -9.35 23.74
N GLU A 125 2.63 -9.19 23.94
CA GLU A 125 3.52 -10.19 24.51
C GLU A 125 3.28 -10.43 26.00
N GLU A 126 2.87 -9.41 26.75
CA GLU A 126 2.59 -9.55 28.19
C GLU A 126 1.16 -10.03 28.47
N LYS A 127 0.21 -9.69 27.61
CA LYS A 127 -1.20 -10.02 27.82
C LYS A 127 -1.54 -11.47 27.48
N ASP A 128 -2.49 -12.00 28.24
CA ASP A 128 -3.17 -13.24 27.89
C ASP A 128 -4.28 -12.95 26.87
N LEU A 129 -4.04 -13.37 25.63
CA LEU A 129 -4.93 -13.14 24.48
C LEU A 129 -5.30 -14.49 23.86
N ASN A 130 -6.59 -14.71 23.62
CA ASN A 130 -7.11 -15.94 23.01
C ASN A 130 -6.43 -16.31 21.67
N GLN A 131 -5.95 -15.33 20.91
CA GLN A 131 -5.28 -15.53 19.61
C GLN A 131 -3.94 -14.80 19.54
N LYS A 132 -3.16 -14.85 20.63
CA LYS A 132 -1.88 -14.13 20.78
C LYS A 132 -0.94 -14.27 19.58
N GLU A 133 -0.68 -15.50 19.13
CA GLU A 133 0.23 -15.76 17.99
C GLU A 133 -0.24 -15.09 16.69
N LYS A 134 -1.55 -15.14 16.41
CA LYS A 134 -2.13 -14.51 15.21
C LYS A 134 -2.01 -12.99 15.27
N VAL A 135 -2.27 -12.42 16.45
CA VAL A 135 -2.13 -10.97 16.69
C VAL A 135 -0.68 -10.54 16.50
N LEU A 136 0.28 -11.21 17.14
CA LEU A 136 1.70 -10.89 17.02
C LEU A 136 2.19 -11.05 15.58
N LYS A 137 1.76 -12.08 14.85
CA LYS A 137 2.10 -12.26 13.43
C LYS A 137 1.59 -11.11 12.56
N LEU A 138 0.35 -10.66 12.81
CA LEU A 138 -0.23 -9.51 12.10
C LEU A 138 0.54 -8.22 12.42
N LEU A 139 0.77 -7.95 13.70
CA LEU A 139 1.48 -6.74 14.14
C LEU A 139 2.91 -6.68 13.58
N ASN A 140 3.65 -7.78 13.63
CA ASN A 140 5.00 -7.83 13.04
C ASN A 140 5.00 -7.61 11.53
N SER A 141 4.01 -8.18 10.80
CA SER A 141 3.84 -7.90 9.37
C SER A 141 3.56 -6.41 9.12
N CYS A 142 2.64 -5.82 9.88
CA CYS A 142 2.31 -4.40 9.75
C CYS A 142 3.47 -3.48 10.13
N LYS A 143 4.30 -3.86 11.12
CA LYS A 143 5.51 -3.15 11.51
C LYS A 143 6.52 -3.13 10.36
N ALA A 144 6.82 -4.30 9.78
CA ALA A 144 7.74 -4.40 8.65
C ALA A 144 7.30 -3.55 7.45
N GLU A 145 5.98 -3.46 7.22
CA GLU A 145 5.40 -2.65 6.15
C GLU A 145 5.41 -1.13 6.42
N ALA A 146 5.77 -0.65 7.62
CA ALA A 146 5.61 0.75 7.98
C ALA A 146 6.47 1.71 7.15
N ASN A 147 7.67 1.27 6.78
CA ASN A 147 8.60 2.03 5.95
C ASN A 147 8.60 1.58 4.48
N ALA A 148 7.69 0.67 4.12
CA ALA A 148 7.58 0.17 2.77
C ALA A 148 6.76 1.14 1.89
N PRO A 149 7.05 1.20 0.57
CA PRO A 149 6.24 1.97 -0.36
C PRO A 149 4.76 1.56 -0.37
N SER A 150 3.91 2.45 -0.87
CA SER A 150 2.51 2.13 -1.11
C SER A 150 2.36 1.09 -2.22
N THR A 151 1.25 0.36 -2.18
CA THR A 151 0.95 -0.76 -3.10
C THR A 151 1.97 -1.89 -3.01
N PHE A 152 1.73 -2.98 -3.72
CA PHE A 152 2.66 -4.10 -3.80
C PHE A 152 2.53 -4.76 -5.17
N TYR A 153 3.57 -5.51 -5.55
CA TYR A 153 3.54 -6.37 -6.72
C TYR A 153 3.19 -7.79 -6.31
N ASP A 154 2.28 -8.43 -7.05
CA ASP A 154 2.06 -9.86 -6.98
C ASP A 154 2.91 -10.55 -8.04
N ILE A 155 3.79 -11.46 -7.63
CA ILE A 155 4.77 -12.08 -8.54
C ILE A 155 4.09 -12.85 -9.66
N HIS A 156 2.96 -13.54 -9.40
CA HIS A 156 2.24 -14.24 -10.45
C HIS A 156 1.58 -13.29 -11.45
N LYS A 157 1.11 -12.12 -10.99
CA LYS A 157 0.60 -11.08 -11.89
C LYS A 157 1.70 -10.54 -12.79
N VAL A 158 2.87 -10.29 -12.23
CA VAL A 158 4.04 -9.83 -13.00
C VAL A 158 4.44 -10.88 -14.04
N CYS A 159 4.61 -12.13 -13.64
CA CYS A 159 4.96 -13.22 -14.56
C CYS A 159 3.90 -13.42 -15.67
N ARG A 160 2.62 -13.25 -15.35
CA ARG A 160 1.53 -13.29 -16.33
C ARG A 160 1.62 -12.15 -17.34
N ALA A 161 1.94 -10.94 -16.89
CA ALA A 161 2.14 -9.79 -17.78
C ALA A 161 3.34 -10.01 -18.72
N LEU A 162 4.41 -10.62 -18.19
CA LEU A 162 5.63 -10.97 -18.93
C LEU A 162 5.51 -12.24 -19.79
N LYS A 163 4.47 -13.05 -19.59
CA LYS A 163 4.26 -14.37 -20.23
C LYS A 163 5.41 -15.36 -19.97
N ILE A 164 5.95 -15.35 -18.75
CA ILE A 164 7.05 -16.24 -18.31
C ILE A 164 6.61 -17.15 -17.17
N SER A 165 7.41 -18.19 -16.91
CA SER A 165 7.22 -19.05 -15.73
C SER A 165 7.62 -18.29 -14.45
N ALA A 166 6.93 -18.57 -13.35
CA ALA A 166 7.19 -17.85 -12.11
C ALA A 166 8.45 -18.40 -11.40
N PRO A 167 9.48 -17.56 -11.15
CA PRO A 167 10.59 -17.96 -10.30
C PRO A 167 10.11 -18.16 -8.86
N LYS A 168 10.95 -18.79 -8.03
CA LYS A 168 10.65 -18.96 -6.61
C LYS A 168 10.55 -17.59 -5.94
N PHE A 169 9.50 -17.37 -5.15
CA PHE A 169 9.25 -16.10 -4.46
C PHE A 169 10.46 -15.62 -3.66
N ASP A 170 11.06 -16.51 -2.87
CA ASP A 170 12.20 -16.15 -2.02
C ASP A 170 13.42 -15.70 -2.86
N LYS A 171 13.65 -16.29 -4.05
CA LYS A 171 14.72 -15.83 -4.95
C LYS A 171 14.51 -14.40 -5.44
N VAL A 172 13.27 -14.02 -5.76
CA VAL A 172 12.96 -12.65 -6.18
C VAL A 172 13.17 -11.69 -5.02
N PHE A 173 12.77 -12.10 -3.82
CA PHE A 173 12.95 -11.31 -2.61
C PHE A 173 14.44 -11.07 -2.30
N ASP A 174 15.23 -12.14 -2.26
CA ASP A 174 16.67 -12.08 -1.98
C ASP A 174 17.40 -11.20 -3.02
N LYS A 175 17.09 -11.36 -4.32
CA LYS A 175 17.68 -10.57 -5.39
C LYS A 175 17.36 -9.07 -5.29
N LEU A 176 16.14 -8.70 -4.88
CA LEU A 176 15.79 -7.30 -4.63
C LEU A 176 16.60 -6.70 -3.48
N GLU A 177 16.81 -7.47 -2.41
CA GLU A 177 17.65 -7.04 -1.28
C GLU A 177 19.13 -6.93 -1.67
N GLU A 178 19.65 -7.89 -2.44
CA GLU A 178 21.03 -7.88 -2.97
C GLU A 178 21.31 -6.66 -3.86
N GLU A 179 20.33 -6.22 -4.66
CA GLU A 179 20.42 -5.02 -5.48
C GLU A 179 20.18 -3.71 -4.69
N GLY A 180 19.94 -3.81 -3.38
CA GLY A 180 19.80 -2.67 -2.48
C GLY A 180 18.41 -2.01 -2.50
N PHE A 181 17.40 -2.68 -3.07
CA PHE A 181 16.02 -2.22 -2.99
C PHE A 181 15.41 -2.60 -1.64
N ILE A 182 14.43 -1.81 -1.21
CA ILE A 182 13.54 -2.20 -0.12
C ILE A 182 12.72 -3.38 -0.64
N ALA A 183 12.68 -4.49 0.09
CA ALA A 183 11.78 -5.61 -0.20
C ALA A 183 11.06 -6.01 1.09
N VAL A 184 9.73 -5.95 1.09
CA VAL A 184 8.92 -6.30 2.25
C VAL A 184 7.73 -7.15 1.84
N LYS A 185 7.53 -8.29 2.53
CA LYS A 185 6.33 -9.12 2.40
C LYS A 185 5.13 -8.36 2.95
N THR A 186 3.99 -8.40 2.27
CA THR A 186 2.78 -7.69 2.72
C THR A 186 1.75 -8.63 3.35
N HIS A 187 1.06 -8.16 4.39
CA HIS A 187 -0.07 -8.87 4.99
C HIS A 187 -1.30 -8.95 4.06
N TYR A 188 -1.34 -8.16 2.99
CA TYR A 188 -2.46 -8.16 2.03
C TYR A 188 -2.48 -9.37 1.10
N SER A 189 -1.32 -9.93 0.75
CA SER A 189 -1.17 -11.04 -0.17
C SER A 189 0.05 -11.89 0.19
N PRO A 190 -0.09 -13.23 0.29
CA PRO A 190 1.04 -14.13 0.57
C PRO A 190 2.19 -14.03 -0.44
N LEU A 191 1.90 -13.61 -1.67
CA LEU A 191 2.86 -13.46 -2.76
C LEU A 191 3.07 -11.99 -3.16
N GLY A 192 2.71 -11.08 -2.26
CA GLY A 192 2.89 -9.64 -2.46
C GLY A 192 4.24 -9.16 -1.94
N ILE A 193 4.97 -8.41 -2.77
CA ILE A 193 6.21 -7.72 -2.40
C ILE A 193 6.00 -6.21 -2.53
N LYS A 194 6.28 -5.49 -1.46
CA LYS A 194 6.45 -4.04 -1.47
C LYS A 194 7.90 -3.71 -1.74
N THR A 195 8.14 -2.88 -2.74
CA THR A 195 9.49 -2.46 -3.12
C THR A 195 9.51 -1.06 -3.70
N ASN A 196 10.64 -0.38 -3.55
CA ASN A 196 10.92 0.91 -4.19
C ASN A 196 11.54 0.75 -5.59
N ALA A 197 11.79 -0.49 -6.05
CA ALA A 197 12.15 -0.74 -7.44
C ALA A 197 11.04 -0.24 -8.38
N SER A 198 11.45 0.41 -9.47
CA SER A 198 10.55 0.79 -10.54
C SER A 198 9.92 -0.44 -11.19
N ASN A 199 8.80 -0.24 -11.89
CA ASN A 199 8.12 -1.33 -12.61
C ASN A 199 9.08 -2.03 -13.56
N LYS A 200 9.90 -1.27 -14.29
CA LYS A 200 10.90 -1.80 -15.22
C LYS A 200 11.99 -2.63 -14.50
N GLU A 201 12.59 -2.10 -13.44
CA GLU A 201 13.63 -2.81 -12.67
C GLU A 201 13.10 -4.15 -12.14
N LEU A 202 11.91 -4.16 -11.53
CA LEU A 202 11.32 -5.39 -11.03
C LEU A 202 11.04 -6.41 -12.16
N MET A 203 10.51 -5.93 -13.29
CA MET A 203 10.22 -6.78 -14.44
C MET A 203 11.48 -7.42 -15.00
N ASP A 204 12.60 -6.69 -15.04
CA ASP A 204 13.87 -7.18 -15.55
C ASP A 204 14.52 -8.19 -14.59
N ILE A 205 14.49 -7.93 -13.27
CA ILE A 205 14.91 -8.90 -12.23
C ILE A 205 14.16 -10.22 -12.36
N ILE A 206 12.82 -10.16 -12.53
CA ILE A 206 12.00 -11.39 -12.61
C ILE A 206 12.29 -12.17 -13.90
N LYS A 207 12.61 -11.49 -15.02
CA LYS A 207 13.02 -12.17 -16.25
C LYS A 207 14.35 -12.88 -16.07
N GLU A 208 15.36 -12.21 -15.50
CA GLU A 208 16.69 -12.80 -15.25
C GLU A 208 16.58 -14.08 -14.41
N LEU A 209 15.69 -14.11 -13.42
CA LEU A 209 15.48 -15.26 -12.55
C LEU A 209 14.63 -16.38 -13.15
N ALA A 210 13.93 -16.12 -14.25
CA ALA A 210 13.05 -17.07 -14.93
C ALA A 210 13.71 -17.78 -16.13
N GLU A 211 14.86 -17.27 -16.58
CA GLU A 211 15.80 -17.93 -17.50
C GLU A 211 16.56 -19.07 -16.81
#